data_AF-K1TVM0-F1
#
_entry.id   AF-K1TVM0-F1
#
_cell.length_a   1.000
_cell.length_b   1.000
_cell.length_c   1.000
_cell.angle_alpha   90.00
_cell.angle_beta   90.00
_cell.angle_gamma   90.00
#
_symmetry.space_group_name_H-M   'P 1'
#
loop_
_entity.id
_entity.type
_entity.pdbx_description
1 polymer ?
#
loop_
_entity_poly.entity_id
_entity_poly.type
_entity_poly.pdbx_seq_one_letter_code
_entity_poly.pdbx_strand_id
1 'polypeptide(L)'
;MSVEELLGRLKIVDDQRIYVIAEAIRKGISYEQIHDITKIDLWFIDKIAILTEMEHALETQPLTVDLLKEAKRIEFPDNVIARLTGKTEEEIKKMRYDNGIKAVYKMVDTCAAEFAASTPYYYSVFGGECEA
;
A
#
# COMPACT_ATOMS: atom_id res chain seq x y z
N MET A 1 7.85 -9.23 18.97
CA MET A 1 9.11 -9.95 18.70
C MET A 1 10.28 -9.04 18.99
N SER A 2 11.39 -9.57 19.50
CA SER A 2 12.65 -8.84 19.58
C SER A 2 13.27 -8.67 18.18
N VAL A 3 14.24 -7.76 18.05
CA VAL A 3 14.99 -7.59 16.80
C VAL A 3 15.69 -8.90 16.41
N GLU A 4 16.27 -9.60 17.39
CA GLU A 4 16.94 -10.89 17.18
C GLU A 4 15.99 -11.96 16.62
N GLU A 5 14.78 -12.07 17.18
CA GLU A 5 13.74 -12.99 16.68
C GLU A 5 13.35 -12.68 15.23
N LEU A 6 13.22 -11.39 14.87
CA LEU A 6 12.91 -10.98 13.50
C LEU A 6 14.02 -11.34 12.53
N LEU A 7 15.29 -11.11 12.89
CA LEU A 7 16.43 -11.50 12.06
C LEU A 7 16.50 -13.02 11.82
N GLY A 8 16.10 -13.81 12.81
CA GLY A 8 15.92 -15.25 12.66
C GLY A 8 14.80 -15.60 11.68
N ARG A 9 13.61 -15.00 11.86
CA ARG A 9 12.44 -15.24 11.01
C ARG A 9 12.64 -14.77 9.56
N LEU A 10 13.39 -13.69 9.32
CA LEU A 10 13.73 -13.22 7.98
C LEU A 10 14.49 -14.26 7.15
N LYS A 11 15.20 -15.20 7.78
CA LYS A 11 15.89 -16.30 7.08
C LYS A 11 14.94 -17.40 6.61
N ILE A 12 13.75 -17.49 7.19
CA ILE A 12 12.77 -18.53 6.88
C ILE A 12 11.96 -18.07 5.66
N VAL A 13 11.95 -18.89 4.61
CA VAL A 13 11.21 -18.63 3.37
C VAL A 13 9.84 -19.29 3.48
N ASP A 14 8.94 -18.64 4.20
CA ASP A 14 7.56 -19.05 4.39
C ASP A 14 6.57 -17.97 3.92
N ASP A 15 5.27 -18.27 4.02
CA ASP A 15 4.16 -17.39 3.68
C ASP A 15 4.05 -16.16 4.60
N GLN A 16 4.76 -16.16 5.72
CA GLN A 16 4.75 -15.04 6.68
C GLN A 16 5.89 -14.06 6.47
N ARG A 17 6.92 -14.41 5.68
CA ARG A 17 8.14 -13.62 5.52
C ARG A 17 7.89 -12.18 5.13
N ILE A 18 6.87 -11.90 4.32
CA ILE A 18 6.50 -10.53 3.93
C ILE A 18 6.05 -9.67 5.13
N TYR A 19 5.31 -10.24 6.07
CA TYR A 19 4.88 -9.55 7.28
C TYR A 19 6.05 -9.34 8.25
N VAL A 20 6.99 -10.29 8.29
CA VAL A 20 8.24 -10.17 9.05
C VAL A 20 9.09 -9.02 8.51
N ILE A 21 9.16 -8.84 7.19
CA ILE A 21 9.85 -7.71 6.56
C ILE A 21 9.19 -6.38 6.96
N ALA A 22 7.86 -6.28 6.88
CA ALA A 22 7.15 -5.08 7.31
C ALA A 22 7.43 -4.75 8.79
N GLU A 23 7.39 -5.75 9.69
CA GLU A 23 7.70 -5.54 11.11
C GLU A 23 9.18 -5.19 11.36
N ALA A 24 10.11 -5.75 10.58
CA ALA A 24 11.52 -5.38 10.62
C ALA A 24 11.73 -3.89 10.28
N ILE A 25 11.03 -3.40 9.25
CA ILE A 25 11.05 -1.98 8.85
C ILE A 25 10.47 -1.11 9.98
N ARG A 26 9.33 -1.47 10.55
CA ARG A 26 8.73 -0.74 11.69
C ARG A 26 9.68 -0.64 12.91
N LYS A 27 10.58 -1.61 13.09
CA LYS A 27 11.60 -1.60 14.15
C LYS A 27 12.92 -0.92 13.76
N GLY A 28 13.00 -0.34 12.55
CA GLY A 28 14.18 0.38 12.08
C GLY A 28 15.35 -0.53 11.67
N ILE A 29 15.10 -1.79 11.31
CA ILE A 29 16.13 -2.63 10.68
C ILE A 29 16.40 -2.07 9.27
N SER A 30 17.67 -1.90 8.91
CA SER A 30 18.04 -1.26 7.64
C SER A 30 17.64 -2.11 6.44
N TYR A 31 17.39 -1.45 5.31
CA TYR A 31 16.99 -2.13 4.08
C TYR A 31 18.10 -3.05 3.58
N GLU A 32 19.36 -2.64 3.73
CA GLU A 32 20.55 -3.43 3.37
C GLU A 32 20.60 -4.72 4.20
N GLN A 33 20.34 -4.65 5.50
CA GLN A 33 20.32 -5.83 6.36
C GLN A 33 19.19 -6.79 5.99
N ILE A 34 17.99 -6.26 5.67
CA ILE A 34 16.87 -7.07 5.18
C ILE A 34 17.23 -7.70 3.83
N HIS A 35 17.81 -6.94 2.90
CA HIS A 35 18.28 -7.42 1.61
C HIS A 35 19.34 -8.53 1.78
N ASP A 36 20.33 -8.33 2.64
CA ASP A 36 21.41 -9.30 2.83
C ASP A 36 20.89 -10.65 3.31
N ILE A 37 19.85 -10.66 4.14
CA ILE A 37 19.21 -11.88 4.64
C ILE A 37 18.26 -12.48 3.60
N THR A 38 17.44 -11.64 2.97
CA THR A 38 16.31 -12.11 2.15
C THR A 38 16.61 -12.28 0.68
N LYS A 39 17.63 -11.58 0.20
CA LYS A 39 18.00 -11.37 -1.21
C LYS A 39 16.92 -10.66 -2.04
N ILE A 40 15.90 -10.09 -1.38
CA ILE A 40 14.90 -9.24 -2.02
C ILE A 40 15.54 -7.90 -2.33
N ASP A 41 15.41 -7.43 -3.57
CA ASP A 41 15.99 -6.16 -4.00
C ASP A 41 15.52 -4.99 -3.13
N LEU A 42 16.42 -4.04 -2.88
CA LEU A 42 16.14 -2.85 -2.09
C LEU A 42 14.93 -2.07 -2.63
N TRP A 43 14.72 -2.08 -3.95
CA TRP A 43 13.56 -1.44 -4.58
C TRP A 43 12.23 -2.00 -4.09
N PHE A 44 12.12 -3.32 -3.87
CA PHE A 44 10.89 -3.92 -3.34
C PHE A 44 10.73 -3.70 -1.84
N ILE A 45 11.84 -3.69 -1.10
CA ILE A 45 11.84 -3.38 0.34
C ILE A 45 11.35 -1.95 0.57
N ASP A 46 11.81 -1.01 -0.26
CA ASP A 46 11.32 0.38 -0.29
C ASP A 46 9.80 0.45 -0.50
N LYS A 47 9.22 -0.38 -1.39
CA LYS A 47 7.76 -0.41 -1.58
C LYS A 47 7.00 -0.89 -0.36
N ILE A 48 7.56 -1.83 0.42
CA ILE A 48 6.96 -2.25 1.69
C ILE A 48 7.11 -1.13 2.73
N ALA A 49 8.23 -0.42 2.74
CA ALA A 49 8.46 0.67 3.67
C ALA A 49 7.46 1.82 3.49
N ILE A 50 7.16 2.21 2.25
CA ILE A 50 6.11 3.20 1.93
C ILE A 50 4.77 2.81 2.60
N LEU A 51 4.42 1.52 2.63
CA LEU A 51 3.20 1.06 3.29
C LEU A 51 3.29 1.29 4.81
N THR A 52 4.41 0.92 5.44
CA THR A 52 4.59 1.11 6.88
C THR A 52 4.65 2.59 7.28
N GLU A 53 5.19 3.45 6.42
CA GLU A 53 5.22 4.89 6.62
C GLU A 53 3.82 5.49 6.53
N MET A 54 3.00 5.04 5.59
CA MET A 54 1.60 5.42 5.51
C MET A 54 0.80 4.93 6.72
N GLU A 55 1.03 3.70 7.19
CA GLU A 55 0.45 3.21 8.44
C GLU A 55 0.76 4.18 9.59
N HIS A 56 2.04 4.53 9.75
CA HIS A 56 2.48 5.46 10.79
C HIS A 56 1.86 6.85 10.64
N ALA A 57 1.77 7.38 9.41
CA ALA A 57 1.15 8.68 9.14
C ALA A 57 -0.34 8.67 9.51
N LEU A 58 -1.07 7.61 9.17
CA LEU A 58 -2.49 7.45 9.50
C LEU A 58 -2.74 7.31 11.01
N GLU A 59 -1.81 6.70 11.74
CA GLU A 59 -1.90 6.54 13.20
C GLU A 59 -1.55 7.82 13.96
N THR A 60 -0.62 8.63 13.45
CA THR A 60 -0.02 9.74 14.21
C THR A 60 -0.46 11.13 13.76
N GLN A 61 -0.99 11.26 12.54
CA GLN A 61 -1.39 12.55 11.97
C GLN A 61 -2.92 12.66 11.89
N PRO A 62 -3.48 13.88 11.95
CA PRO A 62 -4.89 14.08 11.66
C PRO A 62 -5.22 13.62 10.22
N LEU A 63 -6.34 12.90 10.05
CA LEU A 63 -6.78 12.48 8.72
C LEU A 63 -7.27 13.69 7.90
N THR A 64 -6.43 14.17 6.99
CA THR A 64 -6.76 15.21 6.00
C THR A 64 -7.22 14.58 4.68
N VAL A 65 -7.82 15.39 3.80
CA VAL A 65 -8.23 14.94 2.46
C VAL A 65 -7.02 14.50 1.63
N ASP A 66 -5.89 15.21 1.74
CA ASP A 66 -4.67 14.87 1.01
C ASP A 66 -4.04 13.57 1.53
N LEU A 67 -3.99 13.38 2.85
CA LEU A 67 -3.51 12.12 3.45
C LEU A 67 -4.40 10.95 3.04
N LEU A 68 -5.72 11.13 3.05
CA LEU A 68 -6.67 10.12 2.59
C LEU A 68 -6.48 9.80 1.09
N LYS A 69 -6.30 10.83 0.27
CA LYS A 69 -6.07 10.68 -1.17
C LYS A 69 -4.78 9.90 -1.44
N GLU A 70 -3.71 10.21 -0.71
CA GLU A 70 -2.42 9.53 -0.85
C GLU A 70 -2.50 8.07 -0.37
N ALA A 71 -3.15 7.82 0.78
CA ALA A 71 -3.40 6.46 1.26
C ALA A 71 -4.17 5.63 0.22
N LYS A 72 -5.21 6.21 -0.40
CA LYS A 72 -5.95 5.54 -1.47
C LYS A 72 -5.13 5.33 -2.73
N ARG A 73 -4.26 6.28 -3.12
CA ARG A 73 -3.35 6.18 -4.29
C ARG A 73 -2.40 4.97 -4.18
N ILE A 74 -1.98 4.62 -2.96
CA ILE A 74 -1.20 3.41 -2.69
C ILE A 74 -2.07 2.22 -2.24
N GLU A 75 -3.37 2.28 -2.56
CA GLU A 75 -4.34 1.19 -2.46
C GLU A 75 -4.69 0.73 -1.03
N PHE A 76 -4.58 1.62 -0.02
CA PHE A 76 -5.04 1.29 1.34
C PHE A 76 -6.56 1.08 1.38
N PRO A 77 -7.04 -0.06 1.91
CA PRO A 77 -8.47 -0.32 2.08
C PRO A 77 -9.13 0.62 3.12
N ASP A 78 -10.42 0.94 2.92
CA ASP A 78 -11.16 1.85 3.80
C ASP A 78 -11.23 1.31 5.25
N ASN A 79 -11.39 -0.01 5.42
CA ASN A 79 -11.38 -0.66 6.74
C ASN A 79 -10.02 -0.59 7.46
N VAL A 80 -8.90 -0.58 6.72
CA VAL A 80 -7.56 -0.42 7.28
C VAL A 80 -7.35 1.02 7.73
N ILE A 81 -7.70 1.99 6.88
CA ILE A 81 -7.63 3.42 7.22
C ILE A 81 -8.51 3.72 8.44
N ALA A 82 -9.72 3.18 8.48
CA ALA A 82 -10.64 3.31 9.61
C ALA A 82 -9.99 2.82 10.91
N ARG A 83 -9.42 1.61 10.90
CA ARG A 83 -8.73 1.03 12.06
C ARG A 83 -7.56 1.90 12.54
N LEU A 84 -6.72 2.38 11.62
CA LEU A 84 -5.50 3.14 11.96
C LEU A 84 -5.83 4.56 12.46
N THR A 85 -6.90 5.17 11.96
CA THR A 85 -7.31 6.54 12.32
C THR A 85 -8.34 6.59 13.46
N GLY A 86 -8.82 5.44 13.94
CA GLY A 86 -9.88 5.34 14.96
C GLY A 86 -11.27 5.76 14.47
N LYS A 87 -11.48 5.86 13.16
CA LYS A 87 -12.76 6.21 12.53
C LYS A 87 -13.53 4.96 12.14
N THR A 88 -14.80 5.13 11.79
CA THR A 88 -15.60 4.08 11.15
C THR A 88 -15.34 4.04 9.64
N GLU A 89 -15.51 2.87 9.03
CA GLU A 89 -15.38 2.71 7.58
C GLU A 89 -16.36 3.60 6.80
N GLU A 90 -17.57 3.83 7.34
CA GLU A 90 -18.56 4.73 6.74
C GLU A 90 -18.10 6.19 6.75
N GLU A 91 -17.40 6.65 7.80
CA GLU A 91 -16.80 7.99 7.81
C GLU A 91 -15.71 8.14 6.76
N ILE A 92 -14.84 7.12 6.60
CA ILE A 92 -13.80 7.10 5.57
C ILE A 92 -14.42 7.13 4.18
N LYS A 93 -15.43 6.30 3.94
CA LYS A 93 -16.17 6.25 2.68
C LYS A 93 -16.85 7.59 2.41
N LYS A 94 -17.56 8.16 3.37
CA LYS A 94 -18.20 9.47 3.21
C LYS A 94 -17.18 10.54 2.82
N MET A 95 -16.07 10.63 3.56
CA MET A 95 -15.00 11.59 3.28
C MET A 95 -14.40 11.41 1.88
N ARG A 96 -14.18 10.17 1.45
CA ARG A 96 -13.75 9.84 0.07
C ARG A 96 -14.72 10.39 -0.97
N TYR A 97 -16.00 10.06 -0.83
CA TYR A 97 -17.02 10.42 -1.83
C TYR A 97 -17.28 11.93 -1.89
N ASP A 98 -17.34 12.60 -0.73
CA ASP A 98 -17.51 14.05 -0.64
C ASP A 98 -16.38 14.83 -1.31
N ASN A 99 -15.17 14.23 -1.37
CA ASN A 99 -13.98 14.84 -1.95
C ASN A 99 -13.58 14.24 -3.32
N GLY A 100 -14.47 13.48 -3.96
CA GLY A 100 -14.21 12.91 -5.29
C GLY A 100 -13.09 11.86 -5.35
N ILE A 101 -12.66 11.33 -4.20
CA ILE A 101 -11.66 10.25 -4.15
C ILE A 101 -12.39 8.95 -4.48
N LYS A 102 -12.40 8.57 -5.76
CA LYS A 102 -13.05 7.35 -6.26
C LYS A 102 -12.06 6.54 -7.09
N ALA A 103 -12.24 5.22 -7.09
CA ALA A 103 -11.50 4.38 -8.01
C ALA A 103 -11.99 4.67 -9.42
N VAL A 104 -11.08 4.64 -10.38
CA VAL A 104 -11.39 4.64 -11.81
C VAL A 104 -11.10 3.26 -12.38
N TYR A 105 -11.68 2.96 -13.53
CA TYR A 105 -11.43 1.72 -14.25
C TYR A 105 -10.51 2.00 -15.44
N LYS A 106 -9.41 1.27 -15.52
CA LYS A 106 -8.41 1.35 -16.59
C LYS A 106 -8.51 0.14 -17.49
N MET A 107 -8.33 0.34 -18.80
CA MET A 107 -8.41 -0.73 -19.79
C MET A 107 -7.05 -1.41 -19.96
N VAL A 108 -7.06 -2.73 -20.17
CA VAL A 108 -5.89 -3.49 -20.59
C VAL A 108 -5.88 -3.53 -22.12
N ASP A 109 -4.94 -2.82 -22.73
CA ASP A 109 -4.88 -2.66 -24.20
C ASP A 109 -3.64 -3.29 -24.87
N THR A 110 -2.76 -3.94 -24.10
CA THR A 110 -1.50 -4.58 -24.54
C THR A 110 -0.43 -3.65 -25.13
N CYS A 111 -0.75 -2.37 -25.36
CA CYS A 111 0.09 -1.41 -26.08
C CYS A 111 0.23 -0.06 -25.34
N ALA A 112 -0.19 0.01 -24.07
CA ALA A 112 -0.12 1.21 -23.25
C ALA A 112 -0.82 2.42 -23.92
N ALA A 113 -2.03 2.19 -24.42
CA ALA A 113 -2.93 3.11 -25.11
C ALA A 113 -2.48 3.57 -26.50
N GLU A 114 -1.52 2.91 -27.14
CA GLU A 114 -1.13 3.22 -28.54
C GLU A 114 -2.29 2.95 -29.53
N PHE A 115 -3.10 1.91 -29.27
CA PHE A 115 -4.25 1.52 -30.09
C PHE A 115 -5.47 1.24 -29.23
N ALA A 116 -6.66 1.53 -29.76
CA ALA A 116 -7.91 1.22 -29.08
C ALA A 116 -8.11 -0.31 -29.00
N ALA A 117 -8.21 -0.84 -27.79
CA ALA A 117 -8.55 -2.23 -27.57
C ALA A 117 -10.07 -2.44 -27.65
N SER A 118 -10.49 -3.52 -28.33
CA SER A 118 -11.90 -3.87 -28.51
C SER A 118 -12.47 -4.72 -27.37
N THR A 119 -11.61 -5.25 -26.50
CA THR A 119 -12.00 -6.18 -25.44
C THR A 119 -12.18 -5.42 -24.12
N PRO A 120 -13.36 -5.51 -23.45
CA PRO A 120 -13.63 -4.82 -22.20
C PRO A 120 -12.96 -5.51 -20.99
N TYR A 121 -11.64 -5.49 -20.93
CA TYR A 121 -10.85 -6.00 -19.80
C TYR A 121 -10.34 -4.83 -18.95
N TYR A 122 -10.90 -4.68 -17.75
CA TYR A 122 -10.64 -3.54 -16.87
C TYR A 122 -10.06 -3.95 -15.51
N TYR A 123 -9.32 -3.02 -14.88
CA TYR A 123 -8.94 -3.08 -13.47
C TYR A 123 -9.20 -1.74 -12.80
N SER A 124 -9.54 -1.76 -11.51
CA SER A 124 -9.75 -0.54 -10.73
C SER A 124 -8.44 -0.01 -10.16
N VAL A 125 -8.27 1.31 -10.14
CA VAL A 125 -7.12 1.98 -9.53
C VAL A 125 -7.53 3.32 -8.96
N PHE A 126 -6.88 3.76 -7.89
CA PHE A 126 -7.01 5.13 -7.39
C PHE A 126 -6.01 6.06 -8.07
N GLY A 127 -6.41 6.63 -9.20
CA GLY A 127 -5.65 7.66 -9.90
C GLY A 127 -5.89 7.66 -11.41
N GLY A 128 -5.75 8.82 -12.03
CA GLY A 128 -5.96 9.00 -13.47
C GLY A 128 -7.43 9.07 -13.88
N GLU A 129 -7.68 9.05 -15.19
CA GLU A 129 -9.01 9.12 -15.79
C GLU A 129 -9.68 7.75 -15.91
N CYS A 130 -11.02 7.71 -15.93
CA CYS A 130 -11.78 6.48 -16.15
C CYS A 130 -11.89 6.18 -17.65
N GLU A 131 -11.57 4.95 -18.04
CA GLU A 131 -11.54 4.46 -19.43
C GLU A 131 -12.65 3.43 -19.73
N ALA A 132 -13.54 3.22 -18.76
CA ALA A 132 -14.76 2.42 -18.91
C ALA A 132 -15.94 3.28 -19.41
#